data_AF-A0A0G1NF18-F1
#
_entry.id   AF-A0A0G1NF18-F1
#
_cell.length_a   1.000
_cell.length_b   1.000
_cell.length_c   1.000
_cell.angle_alpha   90.00
_cell.angle_beta   90.00
_cell.angle_gamma   90.00
#
_symmetry.space_group_name_H-M   'P 1'
#
loop_
_entity.id
_entity.type
_entity.pdbx_description
1 polymer ?
#
loop_
_entity_poly.entity_id
_entity_poly.type
_entity_poly.pdbx_seq_one_letter_code
_entity_poly.pdbx_strand_id
1 'polypeptide(L)'
;MLALGFALFLMRETVSILLLALLVSTIFDRPVDALERYGVPRILGTILIYIFTFVLLAFLFYTVIPIAIIEFNNLLKNLSGILEGSGFTISGGLSFFNTDIKYFTETLLSGGVPLIEILGSLVGGVTFILAVIVLSFYLTVSRDGVSKSAYRSLG
;
A
#
# COMPACT_ATOMS: atom_id res chain seq x y z
N MET A 1 -1.85 -24.01 -28.95
CA MET A 1 -1.91 -24.24 -27.49
C MET A 1 -0.80 -23.49 -26.73
N LEU A 2 0.48 -23.57 -27.15
CA LEU A 2 1.58 -22.81 -26.51
C LEU A 2 1.42 -21.27 -26.57
N ALA A 3 0.91 -20.73 -27.68
CA ALA A 3 0.68 -19.28 -27.82
C ALA A 3 -0.39 -18.73 -26.86
N LEU A 4 -1.46 -19.50 -26.61
CA LEU A 4 -2.49 -19.14 -25.63
C LEU A 4 -1.96 -19.22 -24.19
N GLY A 5 -1.13 -20.21 -23.88
CA GLY A 5 -0.46 -20.31 -22.58
C GLY A 5 0.47 -19.14 -22.30
N PHE A 6 1.21 -18.68 -23.31
CA PHE A 6 2.09 -17.51 -23.20
C PHE A 6 1.32 -16.20 -23.03
N ALA A 7 0.19 -16.04 -23.75
CA ALA A 7 -0.69 -14.88 -23.59
C ALA A 7 -1.31 -14.81 -22.18
N LEU A 8 -1.75 -15.95 -21.63
CA LEU A 8 -2.26 -16.03 -20.25
C LEU A 8 -1.17 -15.70 -19.21
N PHE A 9 0.07 -16.12 -19.46
CA PHE A 9 1.19 -15.77 -18.58
C PHE A 9 1.49 -14.27 -18.57
N LEU A 10 1.41 -13.61 -19.74
CA LEU A 10 1.55 -12.15 -19.85
C LEU A 10 0.40 -11.40 -19.15
N MET A 11 -0.82 -11.93 -19.19
CA MET A 11 -2.00 -11.31 -18.56
C MET A 11 -2.04 -11.45 -17.04
N ARG A 12 -1.19 -12.29 -16.43
CA ARG A 12 -1.18 -12.54 -14.98
C ARG A 12 -1.12 -11.23 -14.18
N GLU A 13 -0.28 -10.31 -14.61
CA GLU A 13 -0.08 -9.02 -13.93
C GLU A 13 -1.35 -8.16 -14.00
N THR A 14 -1.93 -7.99 -15.19
CA THR A 14 -3.18 -7.25 -15.38
C THR A 14 -4.35 -7.86 -14.60
N VAL A 15 -4.49 -9.18 -14.62
CA VAL A 15 -5.53 -9.88 -13.85
C VAL A 15 -5.34 -9.66 -12.35
N SER A 16 -4.10 -9.67 -11.87
CA SER A 16 -3.80 -9.40 -10.46
C SER A 16 -4.17 -7.97 -10.06
N ILE A 17 -3.86 -6.98 -10.91
CA ILE A 17 -4.26 -5.57 -10.70
C ILE A 17 -5.79 -5.45 -10.62
N LEU A 18 -6.51 -6.07 -11.56
CA LEU A 18 -7.98 -6.03 -11.61
C LEU A 18 -8.60 -6.67 -10.36
N LEU A 19 -8.12 -7.85 -9.96
CA LEU A 19 -8.65 -8.55 -8.77
C LEU A 19 -8.40 -7.78 -7.49
N LEU A 20 -7.21 -7.21 -7.31
CA LEU A 20 -6.90 -6.37 -6.16
C LEU A 20 -7.71 -5.09 -6.16
N ALA A 21 -7.87 -4.45 -7.32
CA ALA A 21 -8.66 -3.23 -7.43
C ALA A 21 -10.13 -3.48 -7.06
N LEU A 22 -10.69 -4.62 -7.47
CA LEU A 22 -12.05 -5.04 -7.11
C LEU A 22 -12.17 -5.34 -5.62
N LEU A 23 -11.18 -6.01 -5.02
CA LEU A 23 -11.13 -6.28 -3.59
C LEU A 23 -11.11 -4.96 -2.79
N VAL A 24 -10.21 -4.03 -3.14
CA VAL A 24 -10.11 -2.72 -2.50
C VAL A 24 -11.39 -1.92 -2.67
N SER A 25 -11.95 -1.91 -3.88
CA SER A 25 -13.22 -1.22 -4.15
C SER A 25 -14.35 -1.73 -3.28
N THR A 26 -14.46 -3.05 -3.09
CA THR A 26 -15.49 -3.67 -2.25
C THR A 26 -15.35 -3.27 -0.78
N ILE A 27 -14.11 -3.11 -0.29
CA ILE A 27 -13.84 -2.67 1.08
C ILE A 27 -14.26 -1.21 1.28
N PHE A 28 -13.99 -0.34 0.30
CA PHE A 28 -14.29 1.09 0.38
C PHE A 28 -15.73 1.46 0.01
N ASP A 29 -16.46 0.57 -0.64
CA ASP A 29 -17.88 0.77 -0.98
C ASP A 29 -18.75 1.02 0.28
N ARG A 30 -18.57 0.22 1.34
CA ARG A 30 -19.31 0.39 2.61
C ARG A 30 -19.14 1.77 3.29
N PRO A 31 -17.92 2.27 3.53
CA PRO A 31 -17.76 3.60 4.11
C PRO A 31 -18.22 4.70 3.16
N VAL A 32 -18.10 4.53 1.84
CA VAL A 32 -18.59 5.51 0.85
C VAL A 32 -20.10 5.62 0.91
N ASP A 33 -20.82 4.49 0.92
CA ASP A 33 -22.27 4.46 1.07
C ASP A 33 -22.73 5.11 2.39
N ALA A 34 -21.94 4.96 3.47
CA ALA A 34 -22.23 5.61 4.74
C ALA A 34 -22.14 7.14 4.62
N LEU A 35 -21.14 7.67 3.91
CA LEU A 35 -21.01 9.11 3.63
C LEU A 35 -22.10 9.63 2.70
N GLU A 36 -22.51 8.84 1.72
CA GLU A 36 -23.58 9.22 0.80
C GLU A 36 -24.92 9.40 1.52
N ARG A 37 -25.21 8.58 2.55
CA ARG A 37 -26.39 8.75 3.41
C ARG A 37 -26.43 10.08 4.15
N TYR A 38 -25.28 10.73 4.37
CA TYR A 38 -25.19 12.07 4.95
C TYR A 38 -25.33 13.20 3.90
N GLY A 39 -25.65 12.86 2.64
CA GLY A 39 -25.86 13.82 1.56
C GLY A 39 -24.61 14.22 0.79
N VAL A 40 -23.47 13.54 1.02
CA VAL A 40 -22.23 13.78 0.26
C VAL A 40 -22.32 13.06 -1.10
N PRO A 41 -22.11 13.75 -2.23
CA PRO A 41 -22.02 13.09 -3.54
C PRO A 41 -20.96 11.98 -3.52
N ARG A 42 -21.30 10.80 -4.07
CA ARG A 42 -20.44 9.60 -4.06
C ARG A 42 -18.99 9.85 -4.48
N ILE A 43 -18.76 10.67 -5.51
CA ILE A 43 -17.40 11.04 -5.97
C ILE A 43 -16.61 11.70 -4.83
N LEU A 44 -17.22 12.66 -4.12
CA LEU A 44 -16.59 13.34 -3.00
C LEU A 44 -16.42 12.39 -1.81
N GLY A 45 -17.38 11.50 -1.56
CA GLY A 45 -17.29 10.45 -0.54
C GLY A 45 -16.10 9.53 -0.77
N THR A 46 -15.92 9.03 -2.00
CA THR A 46 -14.78 8.20 -2.38
C THR A 46 -13.45 8.94 -2.19
N ILE A 47 -13.34 10.19 -2.67
CA ILE A 47 -12.12 10.99 -2.50
C ILE A 47 -11.78 11.17 -1.01
N LEU A 48 -12.76 11.54 -0.19
CA LEU A 48 -12.57 11.73 1.25
C LEU A 48 -12.09 10.46 1.94
N ILE A 49 -12.66 9.30 1.61
CA ILE A 49 -12.29 8.02 2.21
C ILE A 49 -10.89 7.59 1.79
N TYR A 50 -10.52 7.77 0.52
CA TYR A 50 -9.15 7.50 0.08
C TYR A 50 -8.16 8.40 0.82
N ILE A 51 -8.40 9.70 0.88
CA ILE A 51 -7.52 10.65 1.60
C ILE A 51 -7.43 10.27 3.08
N PHE A 52 -8.56 10.05 3.73
CA PHE A 52 -8.59 9.66 5.15
C PHE A 52 -7.82 8.36 5.39
N THR A 53 -7.99 7.37 4.52
CA THR A 53 -7.26 6.09 4.61
C THR A 53 -5.76 6.30 4.44
N PHE A 54 -5.33 7.10 3.45
CA PHE A 54 -3.92 7.41 3.26
C PHE A 54 -3.31 8.15 4.46
N VAL A 55 -4.03 9.13 5.03
CA VAL A 55 -3.60 9.85 6.23
C VAL A 55 -3.49 8.90 7.41
N LEU A 56 -4.49 8.03 7.61
CA LEU A 56 -4.49 7.03 8.68
C LEU A 56 -3.31 6.06 8.53
N LEU A 57 -3.06 5.55 7.32
CA LEU A 57 -1.92 4.68 7.03
C LEU A 57 -0.60 5.40 7.27
N ALA A 58 -0.45 6.64 6.80
CA ALA A 58 0.76 7.44 7.01
C ALA A 58 1.02 7.68 8.49
N PHE A 59 -0.02 8.02 9.26
CA PHE A 59 0.06 8.17 10.70
C PHE A 59 0.47 6.87 11.38
N LEU A 60 -0.16 5.75 11.01
CA LEU A 60 0.14 4.43 11.56
C LEU A 60 1.58 4.02 11.24
N PHE A 61 2.05 4.22 10.01
CA PHE A 61 3.44 3.95 9.65
C PHE A 61 4.40 4.85 10.40
N TYR A 62 4.08 6.14 10.55
CA TYR A 62 4.91 7.08 11.30
C TYR A 62 5.02 6.73 12.79
N THR A 63 3.99 6.15 13.41
CA THR A 63 4.03 5.79 14.83
C THR A 63 4.47 4.35 15.07
N VAL A 64 3.85 3.39 14.38
CA VAL A 64 4.01 1.95 14.67
C VAL A 64 5.35 1.45 14.16
N ILE A 65 5.79 1.83 12.96
CA ILE A 65 7.06 1.33 12.41
C ILE A 65 8.24 1.73 13.31
N PRO A 66 8.42 3.00 13.73
CA PRO A 66 9.52 3.36 14.61
C PRO A 66 9.47 2.66 15.97
N ILE A 67 8.28 2.57 16.59
CA ILE A 67 8.13 1.88 17.87
C ILE A 67 8.48 0.40 17.74
N ALA A 68 7.99 -0.26 16.70
CA ALA A 68 8.29 -1.67 16.43
C ALA A 68 9.79 -1.90 16.21
N ILE A 69 10.47 -1.00 15.49
CA ILE A 69 11.93 -1.08 15.28
C ILE A 69 12.68 -0.94 16.61
N ILE A 70 12.32 0.03 17.46
CA ILE A 70 12.96 0.23 18.76
C ILE A 70 12.79 -1.01 19.63
N GLU A 71 11.56 -1.52 19.71
CA GLU A 71 11.25 -2.68 20.55
C GLU A 71 11.93 -3.95 20.04
N PHE A 72 11.91 -4.18 18.72
CA PHE A 72 12.59 -5.31 18.12
C PHE A 72 14.10 -5.26 18.37
N ASN A 73 14.71 -4.08 18.26
CA ASN A 73 16.12 -3.87 18.61
C ASN A 73 16.40 -4.16 20.10
N ASN A 74 15.51 -3.76 21.01
CA ASN A 74 15.64 -4.05 22.44
C ASN A 74 15.53 -5.55 22.73
N LEU A 75 14.58 -6.25 22.10
CA LEU A 75 14.43 -7.69 22.21
C LEU A 75 15.70 -8.42 21.74
N LEU A 76 16.24 -8.01 20.59
CA LEU A 76 17.48 -8.59 20.06
C LEU A 76 18.68 -8.33 20.98
N LYS A 77 18.80 -7.13 21.56
CA LYS A 77 19.87 -6.80 22.54
C LYS A 77 19.77 -7.61 23.84
N ASN A 78 18.55 -7.80 24.34
CA ASN A 78 18.33 -8.62 25.54
C ASN A 78 18.64 -10.09 25.26
N LEU A 79 18.27 -10.58 24.07
CA LEU A 79 18.57 -11.94 23.64
C LEU A 79 20.08 -12.16 23.46
N SER A 80 20.81 -11.21 22.87
CA SER A 80 22.27 -11.31 22.74
C SER A 80 22.96 -11.33 24.10
N GLY A 81 22.52 -10.52 25.07
CA GLY A 81 23.08 -10.52 26.43
C GLY A 81 22.89 -11.85 27.18
N ILE A 82 21.79 -12.59 26.92
CA ILE A 82 21.57 -13.93 27.48
C ILE A 82 22.49 -14.96 26.79
N LEU A 83 22.67 -14.84 25.48
CA LEU A 83 23.45 -15.79 24.67
C LEU A 83 24.96 -15.60 24.79
N GLU A 84 25.44 -14.38 25.09
CA GLU A 84 26.84 -14.11 25.40
C GLU A 84 27.31 -14.88 26.65
N GLY A 85 26.42 -15.13 27.62
CA GLY A 85 26.67 -16.03 28.75
C GLY A 85 26.85 -17.51 28.37
N SER A 86 26.49 -17.89 27.15
CA SER A 86 26.59 -19.26 26.59
C SER A 86 27.64 -19.39 25.46
N GLY A 87 28.40 -18.32 25.17
CA GLY A 87 29.42 -18.30 24.12
C GLY A 87 28.88 -18.17 22.68
N PHE A 88 27.60 -17.88 22.51
CA PHE A 88 26.95 -17.73 21.20
C PHE A 88 26.67 -16.26 20.91
N THR A 89 27.44 -15.65 20.01
CA THR A 89 27.28 -14.23 19.62
C THR A 89 26.36 -14.11 18.40
N ILE A 90 25.19 -13.49 18.58
CA ILE A 90 24.32 -13.09 17.44
C ILE A 90 24.77 -11.71 16.95
N SER A 91 25.74 -11.69 16.03
CA SER A 91 26.28 -10.44 15.45
C SER A 91 25.56 -9.98 14.17
N GLY A 92 24.67 -10.79 13.61
CA GLY A 92 24.15 -10.57 12.25
C GLY A 92 22.89 -9.69 12.15
N GLY A 93 21.94 -9.76 13.09
CA GLY A 93 20.59 -9.20 12.88
C GLY A 93 20.40 -7.73 13.25
N LEU A 94 21.18 -7.21 14.20
CA LEU A 94 21.04 -5.85 14.75
C LEU A 94 21.63 -4.76 13.85
N SER A 95 22.60 -5.10 13.00
CA SER A 95 23.31 -4.14 12.13
C SER A 95 22.55 -3.82 10.84
N PHE A 96 21.72 -4.73 10.31
CA PHE A 96 20.88 -4.50 9.12
C PHE A 96 19.93 -3.32 9.35
N PHE A 97 19.08 -3.37 10.37
CA PHE A 97 18.09 -2.30 10.59
C PHE A 97 18.72 -0.95 10.95
N ASN A 98 19.84 -0.94 11.66
CA ASN A 98 20.50 0.30 12.07
C ASN A 98 21.28 0.95 10.91
N THR A 99 21.90 0.13 10.04
CA THR A 99 22.68 0.62 8.89
C THR A 99 21.76 0.97 7.73
N ASP A 100 20.73 0.16 7.46
CA ASP A 100 19.83 0.37 6.33
C ASP A 100 18.88 1.55 6.55
N ILE A 101 18.39 1.77 7.78
CA ILE A 101 17.56 2.95 8.08
C ILE A 101 18.41 4.22 8.08
N LYS A 102 19.64 4.15 8.62
CA LYS A 102 20.55 5.28 8.59
C LYS A 102 20.99 5.60 7.16
N TYR A 103 21.28 4.60 6.35
CA TYR A 103 21.62 4.75 4.94
C TYR A 103 20.44 5.25 4.11
N PHE A 104 19.22 4.75 4.33
CA PHE A 104 18.01 5.26 3.69
C PHE A 104 17.73 6.72 4.05
N THR A 105 17.87 7.06 5.34
CA THR A 105 17.68 8.43 5.85
C THR A 105 18.76 9.37 5.34
N GLU A 106 20.02 8.97 5.39
CA GLU A 106 21.15 9.75 4.85
C GLU A 106 21.05 9.87 3.33
N THR A 107 20.62 8.84 2.60
CA THR A 107 20.44 8.88 1.14
C THR A 107 19.30 9.80 0.72
N LEU A 108 18.19 9.80 1.46
CA LEU A 108 17.05 10.70 1.23
C LEU A 108 17.36 12.16 1.62
N LEU A 109 18.11 12.37 2.71
CA LEU A 109 18.39 13.71 3.24
C LEU A 109 19.64 14.36 2.65
N SER A 110 20.63 13.58 2.19
CA SER A 110 21.86 14.10 1.59
C SER A 110 21.74 14.41 0.10
N GLY A 111 20.64 13.99 -0.56
CA GLY A 111 20.40 14.26 -1.98
C GLY A 111 21.43 13.63 -2.93
N GLY A 112 22.23 12.67 -2.46
CA GLY A 112 23.39 12.13 -3.19
C GLY A 112 23.08 11.06 -4.24
N VAL A 113 21.85 10.53 -4.28
CA VAL A 113 21.41 9.57 -5.30
C VAL A 113 20.46 10.27 -6.27
N PRO A 114 20.68 10.15 -7.60
CA PRO A 114 19.74 10.67 -8.58
C PRO A 114 18.37 10.07 -8.33
N LEU A 115 17.37 10.91 -8.04
CA LEU A 115 15.98 10.49 -7.79
C LEU A 115 15.48 9.52 -8.86
N ILE A 116 15.97 9.65 -10.09
CA ILE A 116 15.64 8.81 -11.24
C ILE A 116 16.05 7.33 -11.09
N GLU A 117 17.13 7.01 -10.38
CA GLU A 117 17.57 5.62 -10.16
C GLU A 117 16.73 4.91 -9.09
N ILE A 118 16.39 5.63 -8.02
CA ILE A 118 15.47 5.16 -6.99
C ILE A 118 14.08 4.97 -7.60
N LEU A 119 13.59 5.96 -8.37
CA LEU A 119 12.33 5.84 -9.09
C LEU A 119 12.39 4.66 -10.08
N GLY A 120 13.49 4.49 -10.82
CA GLY A 120 13.75 3.38 -11.75
C GLY A 120 13.57 2.00 -11.13
N SER A 121 14.16 1.78 -9.94
CA SER A 121 14.03 0.51 -9.20
C SER A 121 12.63 0.28 -8.62
N LEU A 122 11.86 1.33 -8.40
CA LEU A 122 10.50 1.27 -7.86
C LEU A 122 9.41 1.25 -8.93
N VAL A 123 9.72 1.56 -10.21
CA VAL A 123 8.71 1.71 -11.28
C VAL A 123 7.78 0.52 -11.38
N GLY A 124 8.29 -0.72 -11.33
CA GLY A 124 7.43 -1.91 -11.46
C GLY A 124 6.38 -2.02 -10.34
N GLY A 125 6.83 -1.99 -9.09
CA GLY A 125 5.95 -2.13 -7.93
C GLY A 125 5.06 -0.90 -7.69
N VAL A 126 5.59 0.31 -7.85
CA VAL A 126 4.84 1.54 -7.67
C VAL A 126 3.78 1.69 -8.77
N THR A 127 4.12 1.39 -10.03
CA THR A 127 3.12 1.43 -11.12
C THR A 127 2.00 0.43 -10.87
N PHE A 128 2.32 -0.78 -10.39
CA PHE A 128 1.32 -1.77 -10.00
C PHE A 128 0.37 -1.23 -8.91
N ILE A 129 0.92 -0.70 -7.81
CA ILE A 129 0.11 -0.16 -6.70
C ILE A 129 -0.74 1.04 -7.17
N LEU A 130 -0.15 1.95 -7.94
CA LEU A 130 -0.87 3.09 -8.52
C LEU A 130 -2.01 2.63 -9.44
N ALA A 131 -1.78 1.64 -10.30
CA ALA A 131 -2.81 1.08 -11.16
C ALA A 131 -3.96 0.48 -10.34
N VAL A 132 -3.67 -0.26 -9.27
CA VAL A 132 -4.68 -0.80 -8.34
C VAL A 132 -5.48 0.33 -7.68
N ILE A 133 -4.82 1.38 -7.21
CA ILE A 133 -5.47 2.54 -6.56
C ILE A 133 -6.40 3.26 -7.53
N VAL A 134 -5.91 3.61 -8.73
CA VAL A 134 -6.69 4.34 -9.73
C VAL A 134 -7.89 3.50 -10.19
N LEU A 135 -7.68 2.21 -10.44
CA LEU A 135 -8.74 1.32 -10.89
C LEU A 135 -9.78 1.06 -9.79
N SER A 136 -9.35 0.83 -8.55
CA SER A 136 -10.27 0.68 -7.41
C SER A 136 -11.08 1.94 -7.17
N PHE A 137 -10.48 3.11 -7.32
CA PHE A 137 -11.18 4.39 -7.22
C PHE A 137 -12.28 4.49 -8.28
N TYR A 138 -11.93 4.21 -9.54
CA TYR A 138 -12.88 4.24 -10.65
C TYR A 138 -14.05 3.27 -10.40
N LEU A 139 -13.76 2.02 -10.02
CA LEU A 139 -14.78 1.01 -9.72
C LEU A 139 -15.70 1.44 -8.57
N THR A 140 -15.15 2.08 -7.54
CA THR A 140 -15.93 2.55 -6.38
C THR A 140 -16.84 3.72 -6.75
N VAL A 141 -16.41 4.61 -7.65
CA VAL A 141 -17.22 5.75 -8.11
C VAL A 141 -18.31 5.31 -9.09
N SER A 142 -18.02 4.40 -10.02
CA SER A 142 -18.90 4.07 -11.14
C SER A 142 -20.14 3.23 -10.79
N ARG A 143 -20.20 2.63 -9.60
CA ARG A 143 -21.24 1.65 -9.22
C ARG A 143 -22.69 2.18 -9.25
N ASP A 144 -22.91 3.50 -9.15
CA ASP A 144 -24.25 4.11 -9.12
C ASP A 144 -24.78 4.68 -10.45
N GLY A 145 -23.99 4.68 -11.51
CA GLY A 145 -24.41 5.31 -12.78
C GLY A 145 -25.62 4.66 -13.45
N VAL A 146 -25.90 3.38 -13.17
CA VAL A 146 -26.88 2.58 -13.91
C VAL A 146 -28.26 2.54 -13.22
N SER A 147 -28.34 2.69 -11.90
CA SER A 147 -29.61 2.56 -11.16
C SER A 147 -30.48 3.82 -11.25
N LYS A 148 -29.85 5.01 -11.29
CA LYS A 148 -30.57 6.29 -11.24
C LYS A 148 -31.06 6.78 -12.61
N SER A 149 -30.44 6.32 -13.70
CA SER A 149 -30.84 6.70 -15.06
C SER A 149 -32.05 5.90 -15.57
N ALA A 150 -32.16 4.62 -15.19
CA ALA A 150 -33.27 3.76 -15.62
C ALA A 150 -34.62 4.10 -14.98
N TYR A 151 -34.63 4.69 -13.78
CA TYR A 151 -35.88 5.04 -13.07
C TYR A 151 -36.50 6.36 -13.55
N ARG A 152 -35.74 7.21 -14.26
CA ARG A 152 -36.20 8.52 -14.73
C ARG A 152 -36.83 8.51 -16.13
N SER A 153 -36.86 7.36 -16.80
CA SER A 153 -37.52 7.17 -18.10
C SER A 153 -38.86 6.43 -18.01
N LEU A 154 -39.36 6.16 -16.80
CA LEU A 154 -40.60 5.43 -16.53
C LEU A 154 -41.62 6.23 -15.70
N GLY A 155 -41.38 7.53 -15.48
CA GLY A 155 -42.32 8.49 -14.91
C GLY A 155 -42.39 9.73 -15.78
#